data_AF-A0A932WNW8-F1
#
_entry.id   AF-A0A932WNW8-F1
#
_cell.length_a   1.000
_cell.length_b   1.000
_cell.length_c   1.000
_cell.angle_alpha   90.00
_cell.angle_beta   90.00
_cell.angle_gamma   90.00
#
_symmetry.space_group_name_H-M   'P 1'
#
loop_
_entity.id
_entity.type
_entity.pdbx_description
1 polymer ?
#
loop_
_entity_poly.entity_id
_entity_poly.type
_entity_poly.pdbx_seq_one_letter_code
_entity_poly.pdbx_strand_id
1 'polypeptide(L)'
;MLRLRDLSRPPLGLLVLASLLSQSGRGRDCSAAEPIQVEQAGDHFVNFVLKEIELARKNLPAMAAAADFAAERIVDQDGQFLSAGDHSFSLEPVWRAGGIAFARQYLPDKQSAVDAVASANGEIPYYRTKEFVEHFTVQQATQRDVVLVGYENEKEERQQLIPLVEQLLRDGALVVFFGSDAGAKSLQRKFGKRDNLVALTHTVPDGGIIDVPGWKEKICSGRSLVNRVYLWAFQAELISAFMRRGKIPGILLSVTYESPQIWNEPLLQKYKFIPAFDVTPVEKHLLGDTYLNHLSRIVGSIVPGQRKKFQQAAQWIAEARRSRQTAFALLIHGLAPEGLPGDPGLFQVFSEGNAYYPQMDKACKKNDVAFFVGYNWYPTALADTVAKAGGKQILCFTLVQDQPPTPAIYGEVGELKHYTSFAELPQDDNRIYIDLKFAQYNAVLKIPGYPVPALETSAFAEDVVYWHIVADTIELLAQQKR
;
A
#
# COMPACT_ATOMS: atom_id res chain seq x y z
N MET A 1 -24.66 -12.65 64.66
CA MET A 1 -23.35 -12.64 65.36
C MET A 1 -22.32 -12.97 64.30
N LEU A 2 -21.28 -12.22 63.91
CA LEU A 2 -20.50 -11.05 64.32
C LEU A 2 -19.99 -10.43 62.99
N ARG A 3 -19.50 -9.21 62.81
CA ARG A 3 -19.53 -7.90 63.47
C ARG A 3 -19.14 -6.94 62.34
N LEU A 4 -19.92 -5.90 62.14
CA LEU A 4 -19.53 -4.72 61.37
C LEU A 4 -18.40 -3.98 62.11
N ARG A 5 -17.38 -3.53 61.39
CA ARG A 5 -16.54 -2.42 61.83
C ARG A 5 -16.72 -1.26 60.87
N ASP A 6 -17.38 -0.26 61.43
CA ASP A 6 -17.51 1.12 60.99
C ASP A 6 -16.15 1.82 61.14
N LEU A 7 -15.70 2.54 60.11
CA LEU A 7 -14.76 3.65 60.28
C LEU A 7 -15.18 4.79 59.36
N SER A 8 -15.68 5.81 60.05
CA SER A 8 -16.23 7.06 59.57
C SER A 8 -15.16 8.13 59.32
N ARG A 9 -15.27 8.76 58.16
CA ARG A 9 -14.99 10.16 57.77
C ARG A 9 -13.66 10.54 57.04
N PRO A 10 -13.77 11.40 55.99
CA PRO A 10 -12.68 12.01 55.19
C PRO A 10 -12.29 13.39 55.81
N PRO A 11 -11.54 14.35 55.19
CA PRO A 11 -10.99 14.46 53.83
C PRO A 11 -9.54 15.02 53.75
N LEU A 12 -8.93 15.00 52.55
CA LEU A 12 -8.12 16.07 51.92
C LEU A 12 -7.31 15.46 50.76
N GLY A 13 -7.56 15.93 49.54
CA GLY A 13 -6.81 15.49 48.36
C GLY A 13 -7.53 15.72 47.03
N LEU A 14 -8.28 16.82 46.91
CA LEU A 14 -8.61 17.40 45.61
C LEU A 14 -7.39 18.22 45.16
N LEU A 15 -7.08 18.21 43.86
CA LEU A 15 -5.85 18.70 43.18
C LEU A 15 -4.67 17.71 43.14
N VAL A 16 -4.70 16.74 42.21
CA VAL A 16 -3.67 16.52 41.16
C VAL A 16 -4.31 15.60 40.09
N LEU A 17 -5.13 16.15 39.19
CA LEU A 17 -5.60 15.40 38.01
C LEU A 17 -5.86 16.33 36.82
N ALA A 18 -5.06 17.40 36.73
CA ALA A 18 -5.05 18.34 35.61
C ALA A 18 -3.64 18.57 35.02
N SER A 19 -2.64 17.75 35.37
CA SER A 19 -1.25 17.92 34.89
C SER A 19 -0.66 16.72 34.15
N LEU A 20 -1.46 15.70 33.82
CA LEU A 20 -1.03 14.54 33.01
C LEU A 20 -1.58 14.55 31.58
N LEU A 21 -2.34 15.58 31.20
CA LEU A 21 -2.78 15.81 29.81
C LEU A 21 -2.03 16.96 29.11
N SER A 22 -0.99 17.54 29.74
CA SER A 22 -0.18 18.61 29.13
C SER A 22 1.28 18.22 28.84
N GLN A 23 1.61 16.92 28.88
CA GLN A 23 2.91 16.37 28.47
C GLN A 23 2.82 15.50 27.20
N SER A 24 1.72 15.58 26.43
CA SER A 24 1.77 15.22 25.01
C SER A 24 2.64 16.26 24.32
N GLY A 25 3.84 15.85 23.92
CA GLY A 25 4.94 16.70 23.49
C GLY A 25 4.52 17.88 22.62
N ARG A 26 4.97 19.07 23.03
CA ARG A 26 5.14 20.20 22.11
C ARG A 26 5.80 19.66 20.85
N GLY A 27 5.13 19.89 19.73
CA GLY A 27 5.48 19.37 18.43
C GLY A 27 6.96 19.54 18.16
N ARG A 28 7.65 18.43 17.88
CA ARG A 28 8.60 18.51 16.79
C ARG A 28 7.74 18.87 15.60
N ASP A 29 7.94 20.07 15.06
CA ASP A 29 7.40 20.41 13.75
C ASP A 29 7.63 19.19 12.86
N CYS A 30 6.54 18.58 12.43
CA CYS A 30 6.57 17.52 11.42
C CYS A 30 6.86 18.23 10.10
N SER A 31 8.07 18.79 9.96
CA SER A 31 8.55 19.30 8.68
C SER A 31 8.55 18.14 7.71
N ALA A 32 8.04 18.38 6.51
CA ALA A 32 8.15 17.45 5.38
C ALA A 32 9.58 16.91 5.30
N ALA A 33 9.74 15.62 4.98
CA ALA A 33 11.08 15.09 4.78
C ALA A 33 11.76 15.89 3.67
N GLU A 34 12.97 16.40 3.95
CA GLU A 34 13.75 17.10 2.95
C GLU A 34 14.09 16.12 1.80
N PRO A 35 14.20 16.63 0.55
CA PRO A 35 14.73 15.83 -0.55
C PRO A 35 16.05 15.15 -0.15
N ILE A 36 16.21 13.89 -0.52
CA ILE A 36 17.48 13.19 -0.31
C ILE A 36 18.54 13.72 -1.29
N GLN A 37 19.80 13.65 -0.89
CA GLN A 37 20.92 13.95 -1.79
C GLN A 37 20.88 13.00 -3.00
N VAL A 38 20.95 13.59 -4.19
CA VAL A 38 21.03 12.86 -5.45
C VAL A 38 22.48 12.47 -5.73
N GLU A 39 22.73 11.17 -5.78
CA GLU A 39 23.99 10.58 -6.23
C GLU A 39 23.81 9.71 -7.48
N GLN A 40 22.61 9.14 -7.70
CA GLN A 40 22.27 8.29 -8.84
C GLN A 40 20.83 8.46 -9.31
N ALA A 41 20.50 7.87 -10.46
CA ALA A 41 19.18 7.92 -11.08
C ALA A 41 18.03 7.52 -10.14
N GLY A 42 18.21 6.50 -9.30
CA GLY A 42 17.22 6.05 -8.33
C GLY A 42 16.86 7.10 -7.28
N ASP A 43 17.78 8.00 -6.92
CA ASP A 43 17.49 9.06 -5.95
C ASP A 43 16.50 10.08 -6.48
N HIS A 44 16.48 10.29 -7.80
CA HIS A 44 15.46 11.11 -8.43
C HIS A 44 14.06 10.52 -8.27
N PHE A 45 13.93 9.18 -8.24
CA PHE A 45 12.65 8.52 -7.99
C PHE A 45 12.18 8.76 -6.55
N VAL A 46 13.06 8.61 -5.55
CA VAL A 46 12.72 8.90 -4.15
C VAL A 46 12.28 10.36 -3.98
N ASN A 47 13.02 11.30 -4.57
CA ASN A 47 12.69 12.72 -4.51
C ASN A 47 11.38 13.05 -5.24
N PHE A 48 11.07 12.33 -6.32
CA PHE A 48 9.75 12.40 -6.95
C PHE A 48 8.66 11.97 -5.97
N VAL A 49 8.78 10.81 -5.33
CA VAL A 49 7.78 10.32 -4.38
C VAL A 49 7.57 11.29 -3.21
N LEU A 50 8.66 11.80 -2.62
CA LEU A 50 8.59 12.79 -1.54
C LEU A 50 7.85 14.07 -1.97
N LYS A 51 8.10 14.54 -3.20
CA LYS A 51 7.39 15.68 -3.77
C LYS A 51 5.90 15.41 -3.94
N GLU A 52 5.52 14.23 -4.45
CA GLU A 52 4.11 13.88 -4.69
C GLU A 52 3.34 13.68 -3.37
N ILE A 53 3.99 13.23 -2.30
CA ILE A 53 3.41 13.22 -0.94
C ILE A 53 3.05 14.65 -0.49
N GLU A 54 3.92 15.63 -0.74
CA GLU A 54 3.64 17.03 -0.40
C GLU A 54 2.59 17.67 -1.32
N LEU A 55 2.47 17.22 -2.57
CA LEU A 55 1.36 17.62 -3.44
C LEU A 55 0.02 17.02 -2.98
N ALA A 56 0.01 15.76 -2.56
CA ALA A 56 -1.16 15.13 -1.94
C ALA A 56 -1.59 15.88 -0.67
N ARG A 57 -0.63 16.32 0.16
CA ARG A 57 -0.90 17.14 1.36
C ARG A 57 -1.65 18.43 1.02
N LYS A 58 -1.24 19.12 -0.04
CA LYS A 58 -1.94 20.33 -0.52
C LYS A 58 -3.35 20.05 -1.01
N ASN A 59 -3.65 18.80 -1.36
CA ASN A 59 -4.95 18.36 -1.83
C ASN A 59 -5.86 17.82 -0.71
N LEU A 60 -5.38 17.74 0.54
CA LEU A 60 -6.17 17.29 1.69
C LEU A 60 -7.51 18.04 1.84
N PRO A 61 -7.62 19.36 1.59
CA PRO A 61 -8.93 20.03 1.65
C PRO A 61 -9.96 19.46 0.67
N ALA A 62 -9.56 19.12 -0.56
CA ALA A 62 -10.46 18.52 -1.54
C ALA A 62 -10.77 17.06 -1.19
N MET A 63 -9.77 16.31 -0.70
CA MET A 63 -9.96 14.94 -0.21
C MET A 63 -10.94 14.90 0.98
N ALA A 64 -10.82 15.82 1.93
CA ALA A 64 -11.70 15.94 3.08
C ALA A 64 -13.15 16.28 2.68
N ALA A 65 -13.33 17.15 1.68
CA ALA A 65 -14.65 17.46 1.14
C ALA A 65 -15.28 16.24 0.43
N ALA A 66 -14.50 15.53 -0.40
CA ALA A 66 -14.94 14.30 -1.05
C ALA A 66 -15.27 13.20 -0.02
N ALA A 67 -14.45 13.07 1.02
CA ALA A 67 -14.62 12.12 2.10
C ALA A 67 -15.87 12.41 2.93
N ASP A 68 -16.20 13.67 3.19
CA ASP A 68 -17.47 14.03 3.85
C ASP A 68 -18.68 13.61 3.01
N PHE A 69 -18.62 13.78 1.69
CA PHE A 69 -19.72 13.37 0.82
C PHE A 69 -19.85 11.84 0.74
N ALA A 70 -18.71 11.16 0.65
CA ALA A 70 -18.67 9.70 0.72
C ALA A 70 -19.21 9.17 2.06
N ALA A 71 -18.84 9.80 3.17
CA ALA A 71 -19.33 9.42 4.49
C ALA A 71 -20.83 9.63 4.67
N GLU A 72 -21.40 10.70 4.11
CA GLU A 72 -22.86 10.90 4.08
C GLU A 72 -23.56 9.73 3.35
N ARG A 73 -23.08 9.35 2.17
CA ARG A 73 -23.61 8.22 1.40
C ARG A 73 -23.54 6.91 2.18
N ILE A 74 -22.38 6.60 2.75
CA ILE A 74 -22.15 5.32 3.42
C ILE A 74 -22.85 5.25 4.78
N VAL A 75 -22.78 6.31 5.59
CA VAL A 75 -23.33 6.32 6.96
C VAL A 75 -24.83 6.60 6.94
N ASP A 76 -25.27 7.64 6.23
CA ASP A 76 -26.62 8.17 6.35
C ASP A 76 -27.58 7.50 5.35
N GLN A 77 -27.05 6.95 4.25
CA GLN A 77 -27.84 6.28 3.20
C GLN A 77 -27.58 4.77 3.13
N ASP A 78 -26.75 4.21 4.03
CA ASP A 78 -26.34 2.80 4.04
C ASP A 78 -25.69 2.32 2.72
N GLY A 79 -24.96 3.22 2.06
CA GLY A 79 -24.21 2.94 0.85
C GLY A 79 -23.10 1.91 1.02
N GLN A 80 -22.66 1.36 -0.11
CA GLN A 80 -21.45 0.57 -0.24
C GLN A 80 -20.23 1.46 -0.50
N PHE A 81 -19.06 0.97 -0.10
CA PHE A 81 -17.76 1.54 -0.43
C PHE A 81 -17.09 0.65 -1.46
N LEU A 82 -17.09 1.11 -2.71
CA LEU A 82 -16.67 0.32 -3.87
C LEU A 82 -15.39 0.89 -4.49
N SER A 83 -14.60 0.05 -5.13
CA SER A 83 -13.41 0.42 -5.90
C SER A 83 -13.46 -0.18 -7.30
N ALA A 84 -13.14 0.62 -8.31
CA ALA A 84 -13.23 0.29 -9.73
C ALA A 84 -12.05 0.89 -10.49
N GLY A 85 -11.79 0.38 -11.69
CA GLY A 85 -10.63 0.80 -12.46
C GLY A 85 -9.97 -0.35 -13.17
N ASP A 86 -8.66 -0.26 -13.35
CA ASP A 86 -7.85 -1.42 -13.66
C ASP A 86 -7.68 -2.35 -12.45
N HIS A 87 -7.13 -3.54 -12.70
CA HIS A 87 -7.01 -4.59 -11.69
C HIS A 87 -6.22 -4.10 -10.46
N SER A 88 -5.06 -3.48 -10.69
CA SER A 88 -4.17 -3.01 -9.63
C SER A 88 -4.82 -1.95 -8.74
N PHE A 89 -5.43 -0.90 -9.34
CA PHE A 89 -6.07 0.15 -8.54
C PHE A 89 -7.33 -0.36 -7.82
N SER A 90 -8.16 -1.15 -8.51
CA SER A 90 -9.46 -1.56 -7.96
C SER A 90 -9.32 -2.50 -6.76
N LEU A 91 -8.25 -3.29 -6.68
CA LEU A 91 -7.98 -4.15 -5.53
C LEU A 91 -7.24 -3.45 -4.38
N GLU A 92 -6.57 -2.33 -4.64
CA GLU A 92 -5.72 -1.68 -3.64
C GLU A 92 -6.43 -1.27 -2.32
N PRO A 93 -7.69 -0.83 -2.30
CA PRO A 93 -8.39 -0.59 -1.04
C PRO A 93 -9.17 -1.81 -0.52
N VAL A 94 -9.24 -2.90 -1.28
CA VAL A 94 -10.14 -4.05 -1.04
C VAL A 94 -9.40 -5.17 -0.32
N TRP A 95 -9.86 -5.55 0.87
CA TRP A 95 -9.29 -6.66 1.65
C TRP A 95 -7.79 -6.52 1.94
N ARG A 96 -7.34 -5.30 2.19
CA ARG A 96 -5.93 -4.98 2.46
C ARG A 96 -5.73 -4.71 3.95
N ALA A 97 -4.59 -5.16 4.48
CA ALA A 97 -4.19 -4.86 5.85
C ALA A 97 -4.16 -3.34 6.07
N GLY A 98 -4.75 -2.85 7.17
CA GLY A 98 -4.92 -1.43 7.42
C GLY A 98 -6.05 -0.75 6.61
N GLY A 99 -6.68 -1.46 5.67
CA GLY A 99 -7.80 -0.96 4.88
C GLY A 99 -9.15 -1.05 5.59
N ILE A 100 -10.13 -0.28 5.09
CA ILE A 100 -11.53 -0.33 5.53
C ILE A 100 -12.14 -1.67 5.14
N ALA A 101 -12.60 -2.45 6.13
CA ALA A 101 -12.96 -3.85 5.97
C ALA A 101 -14.11 -4.13 5.00
N PHE A 102 -15.05 -3.18 4.88
CA PHE A 102 -16.22 -3.32 4.00
C PHE A 102 -16.00 -2.73 2.60
N ALA A 103 -14.76 -2.40 2.23
CA ALA A 103 -14.41 -2.06 0.85
C ALA A 103 -14.59 -3.27 -0.07
N ARG A 104 -15.22 -3.07 -1.22
CA ARG A 104 -15.47 -4.13 -2.22
C ARG A 104 -15.06 -3.67 -3.61
N GLN A 105 -14.72 -4.63 -4.47
CA GLN A 105 -14.40 -4.36 -5.87
C GLN A 105 -15.68 -4.27 -6.70
N TYR A 106 -15.80 -3.26 -7.56
CA TYR A 106 -16.88 -3.14 -8.52
C TYR A 106 -16.46 -3.74 -9.87
N LEU A 107 -17.13 -4.81 -10.29
CA LEU A 107 -16.91 -5.50 -11.55
C LEU A 107 -18.24 -5.61 -12.30
N PRO A 108 -18.58 -4.63 -13.16
CA PRO A 108 -19.87 -4.62 -13.86
C PRO A 108 -20.00 -5.70 -14.93
N ASP A 109 -18.88 -6.18 -15.46
CA ASP A 109 -18.86 -7.26 -16.44
C ASP A 109 -18.89 -8.63 -15.74
N LYS A 110 -19.95 -9.40 -16.02
CA LYS A 110 -20.11 -10.77 -15.53
C LYS A 110 -19.00 -11.69 -16.02
N GLN A 111 -18.45 -11.49 -17.22
CA GLN A 111 -17.39 -12.34 -17.73
C GLN A 111 -16.08 -12.09 -16.99
N SER A 112 -15.71 -10.83 -16.77
CA SER A 112 -14.56 -10.46 -15.94
C SER A 112 -14.65 -10.99 -14.51
N ALA A 113 -15.85 -10.98 -13.91
CA ALA A 113 -16.09 -11.60 -12.60
C ALA A 113 -15.99 -13.14 -12.65
N VAL A 114 -16.47 -13.77 -13.73
CA VAL A 114 -16.35 -15.22 -13.94
C VAL A 114 -14.90 -15.64 -14.20
N ASP A 115 -14.12 -14.86 -14.94
CA ASP A 115 -12.70 -15.13 -15.21
C ASP A 115 -11.85 -14.96 -13.94
N ALA A 116 -12.19 -13.97 -13.10
CA ALA A 116 -11.61 -13.83 -11.76
C ALA A 116 -11.93 -15.04 -10.86
N VAL A 117 -13.13 -15.62 -10.95
CA VAL A 117 -13.50 -16.86 -10.24
C VAL A 117 -12.83 -18.10 -10.85
N ALA A 118 -12.72 -18.18 -12.18
CA ALA A 118 -12.18 -19.35 -12.88
C ALA A 118 -10.66 -19.48 -12.78
N SER A 119 -9.94 -18.35 -12.65
CA SER A 119 -8.50 -18.32 -12.37
C SER A 119 -8.14 -18.77 -10.95
N ALA A 120 -9.13 -18.92 -10.07
CA ALA A 120 -9.01 -19.23 -8.65
C ALA A 120 -9.03 -20.75 -8.31
N ASN A 121 -8.49 -21.61 -9.21
CA ASN A 121 -8.48 -23.08 -9.06
C ASN A 121 -7.92 -23.60 -7.72
N GLY A 122 -8.48 -24.71 -7.20
CA GLY A 122 -8.44 -25.17 -5.81
C GLY A 122 -7.12 -25.62 -5.14
N GLU A 123 -5.95 -25.17 -5.58
CA GLU A 123 -4.67 -25.30 -4.85
C GLU A 123 -4.13 -23.92 -4.42
N ILE A 124 -5.03 -22.99 -4.12
CA ILE A 124 -4.68 -21.59 -3.89
C ILE A 124 -5.04 -21.19 -2.45
N PRO A 125 -4.26 -20.32 -1.79
CA PRO A 125 -4.56 -19.78 -0.47
C PRO A 125 -6.02 -19.30 -0.33
N TYR A 126 -6.60 -19.45 0.86
CA TYR A 126 -8.01 -19.14 1.20
C TYR A 126 -8.57 -17.80 0.67
N TYR A 127 -7.72 -16.79 0.44
CA TYR A 127 -8.11 -15.47 -0.10
C TYR A 127 -8.30 -15.45 -1.63
N ARG A 128 -8.39 -16.60 -2.29
CA ARG A 128 -8.71 -16.72 -3.72
C ARG A 128 -9.69 -17.86 -3.99
N THR A 129 -10.55 -18.20 -3.02
CA THR A 129 -11.65 -19.12 -3.31
C THR A 129 -12.75 -18.42 -4.11
N LYS A 130 -13.64 -19.20 -4.71
CA LYS A 130 -14.83 -18.65 -5.38
C LYS A 130 -15.68 -17.82 -4.42
N GLU A 131 -15.88 -18.31 -3.20
CA GLU A 131 -16.63 -17.62 -2.16
C GLU A 131 -15.99 -16.28 -1.80
N PHE A 132 -14.65 -16.22 -1.82
CA PHE A 132 -13.91 -14.98 -1.62
C PHE A 132 -14.22 -13.97 -2.72
N VAL A 133 -14.09 -14.35 -4.00
CA VAL A 133 -14.38 -13.44 -5.12
C VAL A 133 -15.83 -12.97 -5.10
N GLU A 134 -16.79 -13.86 -4.84
CA GLU A 134 -18.21 -13.51 -4.71
C GLU A 134 -18.47 -12.56 -3.53
N HIS A 135 -17.79 -12.76 -2.40
CA HIS A 135 -17.94 -11.89 -1.24
C HIS A 135 -17.38 -10.49 -1.48
N PHE A 136 -16.26 -10.35 -2.18
CA PHE A 136 -15.59 -9.06 -2.35
C PHE A 136 -15.93 -8.33 -3.64
N THR A 137 -16.76 -8.90 -4.51
CA THR A 137 -17.16 -8.26 -5.78
C THR A 137 -18.62 -7.80 -5.77
N VAL A 138 -18.87 -6.67 -6.43
CA VAL A 138 -20.20 -6.07 -6.63
C VAL A 138 -20.39 -5.79 -8.11
N GLN A 139 -21.51 -6.24 -8.67
CA GLN A 139 -21.80 -6.09 -10.10
C GLN A 139 -22.66 -4.86 -10.42
N GLN A 140 -23.33 -4.28 -9.41
CA GLN A 140 -24.24 -3.16 -9.59
C GLN A 140 -23.97 -2.11 -8.51
N ALA A 141 -23.71 -0.88 -8.94
CA ALA A 141 -23.73 0.27 -8.06
C ALA A 141 -25.15 0.84 -8.02
N THR A 142 -25.45 1.60 -6.98
CA THR A 142 -26.71 2.31 -6.78
C THR A 142 -26.43 3.75 -6.44
N GLN A 143 -27.50 4.56 -6.42
CA GLN A 143 -27.39 5.96 -6.03
C GLN A 143 -26.84 6.19 -4.62
N ARG A 144 -26.85 5.19 -3.74
CA ARG A 144 -26.34 5.30 -2.37
C ARG A 144 -24.85 5.02 -2.27
N ASP A 145 -24.25 4.43 -3.29
CA ASP A 145 -22.91 3.90 -3.22
C ASP A 145 -21.85 4.96 -3.56
N VAL A 146 -20.67 4.75 -3.02
CA VAL A 146 -19.47 5.51 -3.34
C VAL A 146 -18.55 4.59 -4.12
N VAL A 147 -18.09 5.04 -5.29
CA VAL A 147 -17.17 4.28 -6.13
C VAL A 147 -15.89 5.08 -6.34
N LEU A 148 -14.79 4.55 -5.81
CA LEU A 148 -13.45 5.04 -6.10
C LEU A 148 -13.03 4.52 -7.47
N VAL A 149 -12.64 5.42 -8.37
CA VAL A 149 -12.25 5.07 -9.74
C VAL A 149 -10.83 5.52 -9.98
N GLY A 150 -9.95 4.64 -10.42
CA GLY A 150 -8.57 5.00 -10.75
C GLY A 150 -7.89 3.98 -11.64
N TYR A 151 -6.73 4.35 -12.17
CA TYR A 151 -5.97 3.51 -13.10
C TYR A 151 -4.48 3.72 -12.86
N GLU A 152 -3.74 2.64 -12.71
CA GLU A 152 -2.29 2.63 -12.73
C GLU A 152 -1.72 2.72 -14.15
N ASN A 153 -2.47 2.23 -15.15
CA ASN A 153 -2.08 2.25 -16.56
C ASN A 153 -2.80 3.36 -17.35
N GLU A 154 -2.05 4.31 -17.94
CA GLU A 154 -2.68 5.39 -18.71
C GLU A 154 -3.41 4.94 -19.99
N LYS A 155 -3.04 3.79 -20.56
CA LYS A 155 -3.72 3.25 -21.75
C LYS A 155 -5.11 2.76 -21.36
N GLU A 156 -5.21 2.08 -20.23
CA GLU A 156 -6.49 1.60 -19.70
C GLU A 156 -7.36 2.77 -19.24
N GLU A 157 -6.79 3.79 -18.57
CA GLU A 157 -7.52 5.02 -18.25
C GLU A 157 -8.16 5.63 -19.51
N ARG A 158 -7.38 5.84 -20.57
CA ARG A 158 -7.89 6.46 -21.80
C ARG A 158 -9.02 5.66 -22.46
N GLN A 159 -8.97 4.33 -22.34
CA GLN A 159 -9.94 3.45 -22.98
C GLN A 159 -11.20 3.26 -22.14
N GLN A 160 -11.06 3.10 -20.83
CA GLN A 160 -12.11 2.57 -19.96
C GLN A 160 -12.74 3.64 -19.06
N LEU A 161 -12.08 4.77 -18.81
CA LEU A 161 -12.57 5.77 -17.85
C LEU A 161 -13.95 6.32 -18.24
N ILE A 162 -14.14 6.74 -19.49
CA ILE A 162 -15.41 7.35 -19.92
C ILE A 162 -16.56 6.34 -19.86
N PRO A 163 -16.48 5.13 -20.46
CA PRO A 163 -17.56 4.15 -20.35
C PRO A 163 -17.90 3.77 -18.90
N LEU A 164 -16.89 3.56 -18.05
CA LEU A 164 -17.09 3.19 -16.65
C LEU A 164 -17.81 4.31 -15.88
N VAL A 165 -17.32 5.55 -15.97
CA VAL A 165 -17.94 6.67 -15.26
C VAL A 165 -19.33 6.97 -15.82
N GLU A 166 -19.56 6.81 -17.13
CA GLU A 166 -20.90 6.95 -17.70
C GLU A 166 -21.89 5.97 -17.06
N GLN A 167 -21.50 4.71 -16.89
CA GLN A 167 -22.31 3.71 -16.22
C GLN A 167 -22.61 4.09 -14.77
N LEU A 168 -21.58 4.41 -13.99
CA LEU A 168 -21.73 4.76 -12.57
C LEU A 168 -22.61 6.01 -12.35
N LEU A 169 -22.50 6.99 -13.24
CA LEU A 169 -23.35 8.18 -13.20
C LEU A 169 -24.81 7.86 -13.57
N ARG A 170 -25.06 6.92 -14.50
CA ARG A 170 -26.43 6.43 -14.77
C ARG A 170 -27.02 5.72 -13.57
N ASP A 171 -26.21 4.97 -12.83
CA ASP A 171 -26.61 4.28 -11.60
C ASP A 171 -26.80 5.25 -10.41
N GLY A 172 -26.42 6.52 -10.59
CA GLY A 172 -26.57 7.60 -9.61
C GLY A 172 -25.50 7.59 -8.51
N ALA A 173 -24.51 6.71 -8.60
CA ALA A 173 -23.47 6.56 -7.58
C ALA A 173 -22.63 7.84 -7.44
N LEU A 174 -22.02 8.03 -6.27
CA LEU A 174 -20.96 9.04 -6.09
C LEU A 174 -19.66 8.48 -6.64
N VAL A 175 -19.12 9.11 -7.68
CA VAL A 175 -17.84 8.75 -8.27
C VAL A 175 -16.74 9.66 -7.72
N VAL A 176 -15.70 9.06 -7.14
CA VAL A 176 -14.46 9.75 -6.74
C VAL A 176 -13.34 9.25 -7.64
N PHE A 177 -12.96 10.05 -8.63
CA PHE A 177 -11.91 9.73 -9.59
C PHE A 177 -10.53 10.14 -9.08
N PHE A 178 -9.58 9.20 -9.10
CA PHE A 178 -8.16 9.38 -8.82
C PHE A 178 -7.38 9.20 -10.12
N GLY A 179 -6.69 10.24 -10.57
CA GLY A 179 -5.89 10.12 -11.78
C GLY A 179 -5.37 11.44 -12.33
N SER A 180 -5.09 11.43 -13.62
CA SER A 180 -4.46 12.56 -14.28
C SER A 180 -5.41 13.75 -14.44
N ASP A 181 -4.85 14.96 -14.44
CA ASP A 181 -5.56 16.18 -14.87
C ASP A 181 -6.18 16.03 -16.27
N ALA A 182 -5.53 15.27 -17.16
CA ALA A 182 -6.04 14.99 -18.50
C ALA A 182 -7.30 14.10 -18.47
N GLY A 183 -7.32 13.10 -17.59
CA GLY A 183 -8.48 12.25 -17.32
C GLY A 183 -9.65 13.07 -16.79
N ALA A 184 -9.42 13.90 -15.78
CA ALA A 184 -10.45 14.77 -15.21
C ALA A 184 -10.98 15.80 -16.23
N LYS A 185 -10.12 16.41 -17.05
CA LYS A 185 -10.55 17.29 -18.15
C LYS A 185 -11.40 16.54 -19.18
N SER A 186 -11.13 15.26 -19.43
CA SER A 186 -11.93 14.43 -20.33
C SER A 186 -13.30 14.13 -19.75
N LEU A 187 -13.38 13.80 -18.45
CA LEU A 187 -14.63 13.67 -17.72
C LEU A 187 -15.46 14.97 -17.74
N GLN A 188 -14.83 16.11 -17.42
CA GLN A 188 -15.48 17.42 -17.43
C GLN A 188 -16.03 17.79 -18.81
N ARG A 189 -15.28 17.52 -19.89
CA ARG A 189 -15.75 17.75 -21.27
C ARG A 189 -16.95 16.88 -21.64
N LYS A 190 -16.98 15.63 -21.19
CA LYS A 190 -18.03 14.66 -21.54
C LYS A 190 -19.29 14.83 -20.70
N PHE A 191 -19.15 15.03 -19.39
CA PHE A 191 -20.27 14.99 -18.44
C PHE A 191 -20.66 16.36 -17.89
N GLY A 192 -19.84 17.39 -18.09
CA GLY A 192 -20.02 18.69 -17.45
C GLY A 192 -19.76 18.63 -15.94
N LYS A 193 -20.17 19.67 -15.22
CA LYS A 193 -20.17 19.65 -13.76
C LYS A 193 -21.31 18.74 -13.28
N ARG A 194 -21.00 17.81 -12.38
CA ARG A 194 -21.96 16.90 -11.75
C ARG A 194 -21.73 16.91 -10.25
N ASP A 195 -22.81 16.84 -9.48
CA ASP A 195 -22.68 16.81 -8.02
C ASP A 195 -22.10 15.47 -7.55
N ASN A 196 -22.45 14.37 -8.22
CA ASN A 196 -21.97 13.01 -7.91
C ASN A 196 -20.69 12.60 -8.66
N LEU A 197 -19.87 13.56 -9.12
CA LEU A 197 -18.56 13.31 -9.71
C LEU A 197 -17.51 14.24 -9.12
N VAL A 198 -16.57 13.68 -8.38
CA VAL A 198 -15.43 14.40 -7.80
C VAL A 198 -14.15 13.86 -8.42
N ALA A 199 -13.22 14.75 -8.77
CA ALA A 199 -11.89 14.38 -9.27
C ALA A 199 -10.81 14.85 -8.29
N LEU A 200 -9.96 13.93 -7.87
CA LEU A 200 -8.77 14.15 -7.05
C LEU A 200 -7.55 13.86 -7.92
N THR A 201 -6.94 14.90 -8.47
CA THR A 201 -5.98 14.75 -9.57
C THR A 201 -4.54 15.05 -9.22
N HIS A 202 -3.65 14.49 -10.04
CA HIS A 202 -2.22 14.76 -10.05
C HIS A 202 -1.75 15.22 -11.44
N THR A 203 -0.55 15.81 -11.48
CA THR A 203 0.09 16.29 -12.72
C THR A 203 1.17 15.37 -13.26
N VAL A 204 1.31 14.15 -12.71
CA VAL A 204 2.27 13.15 -13.20
C VAL A 204 2.02 12.87 -14.69
N PRO A 205 3.06 12.93 -15.54
CA PRO A 205 2.92 12.66 -16.97
C PRO A 205 2.62 11.18 -17.25
N ASP A 206 2.11 10.91 -18.45
CA ASP A 206 2.04 9.54 -19.00
C ASP A 206 3.45 9.01 -19.29
N GLY A 207 3.63 7.68 -19.20
CA GLY A 207 4.94 7.07 -19.38
C GLY A 207 5.79 7.03 -18.11
N GLY A 208 7.09 6.76 -18.30
CA GLY A 208 8.05 6.85 -17.20
C GLY A 208 8.33 8.30 -16.77
N ILE A 209 8.76 8.48 -15.52
CA ILE A 209 9.00 9.79 -14.93
C ILE A 209 10.48 10.18 -14.84
N ILE A 210 11.40 9.21 -14.90
CA ILE A 210 12.85 9.44 -14.79
C ILE A 210 13.49 9.40 -16.17
N ASP A 211 14.24 10.45 -16.49
CA ASP A 211 15.10 10.51 -17.67
C ASP A 211 16.52 10.06 -17.29
N VAL A 212 17.09 9.14 -18.06
CA VAL A 212 18.44 8.63 -17.84
C VAL A 212 19.29 8.93 -19.07
N PRO A 213 20.37 9.74 -18.96
CA PRO A 213 21.21 10.08 -20.11
C PRO A 213 21.74 8.85 -20.84
N GLY A 214 21.46 8.75 -22.15
CA GLY A 214 21.86 7.61 -22.98
C GLY A 214 20.88 6.43 -22.99
N TRP A 215 19.77 6.53 -22.24
CA TRP A 215 18.63 5.63 -22.36
C TRP A 215 17.53 6.29 -23.21
N LYS A 216 16.78 5.49 -23.97
CA LYS A 216 15.89 6.00 -25.03
C LYS A 216 14.57 6.54 -24.49
N GLU A 217 14.02 5.88 -23.48
CA GLU A 217 12.67 6.10 -22.99
C GLU A 217 12.73 6.45 -21.51
N LYS A 218 11.80 7.25 -21.00
CA LYS A 218 11.76 7.51 -19.56
C LYS A 218 11.36 6.22 -18.83
N ILE A 219 11.92 6.03 -17.64
CA ILE A 219 11.70 4.85 -16.80
C ILE A 219 10.95 5.23 -15.53
N CYS A 220 10.52 4.19 -14.79
CA CYS A 220 9.78 4.27 -13.54
C CYS A 220 8.35 4.79 -13.68
N SER A 221 7.38 3.95 -13.33
CA SER A 221 5.97 4.33 -13.32
C SER A 221 5.68 5.29 -12.17
N GLY A 222 5.29 6.52 -12.49
CA GLY A 222 4.89 7.50 -11.46
C GLY A 222 3.41 7.45 -11.12
N ARG A 223 2.55 7.16 -12.11
CA ARG A 223 1.08 7.28 -11.96
C ARG A 223 0.50 6.26 -10.98
N SER A 224 0.94 5.01 -11.09
CA SER A 224 0.57 3.91 -10.18
C SER A 224 0.75 4.34 -8.72
N LEU A 225 1.97 4.73 -8.35
CA LEU A 225 2.31 5.16 -7.00
C LEU A 225 1.49 6.38 -6.54
N VAL A 226 1.39 7.43 -7.36
CA VAL A 226 0.71 8.67 -6.93
C VAL A 226 -0.78 8.47 -6.74
N ASN A 227 -1.42 7.63 -7.58
CA ASN A 227 -2.81 7.25 -7.37
C ASN A 227 -3.00 6.51 -6.04
N ARG A 228 -2.07 5.61 -5.66
CA ARG A 228 -2.10 4.96 -4.33
C ARG A 228 -1.89 5.97 -3.19
N VAL A 229 -0.98 6.94 -3.33
CA VAL A 229 -0.78 7.99 -2.30
C VAL A 229 -2.09 8.74 -2.06
N TYR A 230 -2.76 9.15 -3.13
CA TYR A 230 -4.01 9.89 -3.03
C TYR A 230 -5.16 9.03 -2.48
N LEU A 231 -5.26 7.77 -2.91
CA LEU A 231 -6.26 6.82 -2.43
C LEU A 231 -6.16 6.63 -0.91
N TRP A 232 -4.97 6.36 -0.39
CA TRP A 232 -4.77 6.10 1.03
C TRP A 232 -4.89 7.39 1.87
N ALA A 233 -4.44 8.54 1.36
CA ALA A 233 -4.69 9.83 2.00
C ALA A 233 -6.19 10.16 2.06
N PHE A 234 -6.94 9.87 0.99
CA PHE A 234 -8.40 9.99 0.99
C PHE A 234 -9.05 9.05 2.03
N GLN A 235 -8.59 7.81 2.16
CA GLN A 235 -9.11 6.90 3.19
C GLN A 235 -8.86 7.42 4.61
N ALA A 236 -7.74 8.09 4.87
CA ALA A 236 -7.50 8.76 6.16
C ALA A 236 -8.57 9.83 6.45
N GLU A 237 -8.91 10.64 5.45
CA GLU A 237 -9.96 11.64 5.55
C GLU A 237 -11.36 11.02 5.64
N LEU A 238 -11.60 9.88 4.99
CA LEU A 238 -12.85 9.13 5.07
C LEU A 238 -13.05 8.53 6.47
N ILE A 239 -12.01 7.97 7.09
CA ILE A 239 -12.03 7.54 8.49
C ILE A 239 -12.38 8.73 9.39
N SER A 240 -11.74 9.88 9.19
CA SER A 240 -12.03 11.10 9.94
C SER A 240 -13.49 11.54 9.76
N ALA A 241 -14.02 11.44 8.54
CA ALA A 241 -15.40 11.80 8.20
C ALA A 241 -16.43 10.85 8.84
N PHE A 242 -16.13 9.56 8.96
CA PHE A 242 -16.92 8.62 9.75
C PHE A 242 -16.89 8.97 11.25
N MET A 243 -15.71 9.31 11.79
CA MET A 243 -15.56 9.63 13.21
C MET A 243 -16.32 10.89 13.61
N ARG A 244 -16.34 11.91 12.74
CA ARG A 244 -17.20 13.11 12.93
C ARG A 244 -18.70 12.80 12.92
N ARG A 245 -19.10 11.66 12.38
CA ARG A 245 -20.49 11.14 12.39
C ARG A 245 -20.73 10.11 13.51
N GLY A 246 -19.80 10.00 14.46
CA GLY A 246 -19.91 9.04 15.57
C GLY A 246 -19.77 7.58 15.13
N LYS A 247 -19.10 7.32 14.00
CA LYS A 247 -18.85 5.98 13.48
C LYS A 247 -17.36 5.68 13.41
N ILE A 248 -16.99 4.42 13.64
CA ILE A 248 -15.63 3.92 13.45
C ILE A 248 -15.68 2.72 12.51
N PRO A 249 -15.02 2.76 11.34
CA PRO A 249 -15.05 1.65 10.41
C PRO A 249 -14.28 0.46 10.99
N GLY A 250 -14.64 -0.75 10.57
CA GLY A 250 -13.75 -1.90 10.74
C GLY A 250 -12.47 -1.69 9.93
N ILE A 251 -11.30 -1.87 10.55
CA ILE A 251 -10.01 -1.88 9.88
C ILE A 251 -9.43 -3.29 9.93
N LEU A 252 -8.94 -3.77 8.80
CA LEU A 252 -8.40 -5.11 8.69
C LEU A 252 -7.02 -5.22 9.32
N LEU A 253 -6.86 -6.28 10.11
CA LEU A 253 -5.61 -6.64 10.73
C LEU A 253 -4.73 -7.41 9.74
N SER A 254 -3.45 -7.06 9.72
CA SER A 254 -2.44 -7.74 8.90
C SER A 254 -2.30 -9.20 9.32
N VAL A 255 -1.98 -10.06 8.35
CA VAL A 255 -1.66 -11.50 8.57
C VAL A 255 -0.52 -11.73 9.57
N THR A 256 0.22 -10.67 9.86
CA THR A 256 1.41 -10.64 10.71
C THR A 256 1.09 -10.45 12.19
N TYR A 257 -0.17 -10.16 12.54
CA TYR A 257 -0.66 -10.25 13.91
C TYR A 257 -0.97 -11.69 14.29
N GLU A 258 -1.10 -11.95 15.59
CA GLU A 258 -1.63 -13.21 16.09
C GLU A 258 -3.13 -13.33 15.77
N SER A 259 -3.52 -14.46 15.17
CA SER A 259 -4.92 -14.82 14.88
C SER A 259 -5.79 -13.70 14.26
N PRO A 260 -5.34 -13.05 13.16
CA PRO A 260 -6.03 -11.92 12.56
C PRO A 260 -7.43 -12.25 12.05
N GLN A 261 -7.71 -13.53 11.81
CA GLN A 261 -9.03 -14.02 11.40
C GLN A 261 -10.09 -13.75 12.49
N ILE A 262 -9.73 -13.87 13.77
CA ILE A 262 -10.64 -13.60 14.91
C ILE A 262 -11.10 -12.14 14.87
N TRP A 263 -10.20 -11.23 14.49
CA TRP A 263 -10.51 -9.81 14.35
C TRP A 263 -11.25 -9.51 13.03
N ASN A 264 -10.76 -10.04 11.90
CA ASN A 264 -11.22 -9.66 10.57
C ASN A 264 -12.59 -10.27 10.21
N GLU A 265 -12.87 -11.52 10.58
CA GLU A 265 -14.08 -12.23 10.14
C GLU A 265 -15.39 -11.53 10.54
N PRO A 266 -15.56 -11.03 11.78
CA PRO A 266 -16.75 -10.25 12.14
C PRO A 266 -16.89 -8.94 11.34
N LEU A 267 -15.78 -8.30 10.96
CA LEU A 267 -15.81 -7.05 10.19
C LEU A 267 -16.27 -7.28 8.75
N LEU A 268 -15.98 -8.46 8.21
CA LEU A 268 -16.41 -8.86 6.88
C LEU A 268 -17.89 -9.23 6.81
N GLN A 269 -18.39 -9.91 7.84
CA GLN A 269 -19.71 -10.53 7.75
C GLN A 269 -20.80 -9.75 8.48
N LYS A 270 -20.43 -8.93 9.48
CA LYS A 270 -21.39 -8.43 10.47
C LYS A 270 -21.40 -6.92 10.67
N TYR A 271 -20.26 -6.25 10.55
CA TYR A 271 -20.15 -4.85 10.95
C TYR A 271 -19.42 -3.99 9.91
N LYS A 272 -20.12 -3.02 9.28
CA LYS A 272 -19.46 -1.89 8.60
C LYS A 272 -18.74 -0.99 9.62
N PHE A 273 -19.47 -0.64 10.68
CA PHE A 273 -18.97 0.19 11.79
C PHE A 273 -19.03 -0.59 13.09
N ILE A 274 -17.96 -0.52 13.89
CA ILE A 274 -17.86 -1.27 15.13
C ILE A 274 -18.64 -0.54 16.23
N PRO A 275 -19.67 -1.14 16.84
CA PRO A 275 -20.54 -0.45 17.80
C PRO A 275 -19.92 -0.33 19.21
N ALA A 276 -18.77 -0.97 19.45
CA ALA A 276 -18.21 -1.17 20.79
C ALA A 276 -17.30 -0.03 21.28
N PHE A 277 -16.95 0.93 20.43
CA PHE A 277 -15.99 1.98 20.76
C PHE A 277 -16.67 3.34 20.91
N ASP A 278 -16.25 4.09 21.93
CA ASP A 278 -16.56 5.50 22.05
C ASP A 278 -15.80 6.27 20.96
N VAL A 279 -16.56 6.93 20.07
CA VAL A 279 -15.98 7.62 18.92
C VAL A 279 -15.68 9.07 19.30
N THR A 280 -14.40 9.43 19.33
CA THR A 280 -13.96 10.82 19.44
C THR A 280 -13.93 11.44 18.04
N PRO A 281 -14.71 12.51 17.75
CA PRO A 281 -14.63 13.17 16.46
C PRO A 281 -13.20 13.65 16.14
N VAL A 282 -12.76 13.45 14.90
CA VAL A 282 -11.45 13.89 14.42
C VAL A 282 -11.61 15.02 13.40
N GLU A 283 -10.85 16.10 13.60
CA GLU A 283 -10.85 17.25 12.71
C GLU A 283 -10.41 16.87 11.28
N LYS A 284 -10.88 17.65 10.30
CA LYS A 284 -10.45 17.49 8.91
C LYS A 284 -8.94 17.66 8.79
N HIS A 285 -8.34 16.95 7.83
CA HIS A 285 -6.91 16.99 7.51
C HIS A 285 -6.00 16.34 8.56
N LEU A 286 -6.44 16.12 9.81
CA LEU A 286 -5.55 15.64 10.86
C LEU A 286 -5.01 14.24 10.57
N LEU A 287 -5.89 13.28 10.22
CA LEU A 287 -5.45 11.92 9.92
C LEU A 287 -4.72 11.85 8.57
N GLY A 288 -5.17 12.58 7.55
CA GLY A 288 -4.49 12.64 6.26
C GLY A 288 -3.08 13.22 6.37
N ASP A 289 -2.91 14.32 7.11
CA ASP A 289 -1.60 14.93 7.36
C ASP A 289 -0.68 13.99 8.16
N THR A 290 -1.23 13.34 9.18
CA THR A 290 -0.51 12.35 10.00
C THR A 290 -0.03 11.18 9.14
N TYR A 291 -0.90 10.62 8.31
CA TYR A 291 -0.55 9.53 7.40
C TYR A 291 0.55 9.93 6.42
N LEU A 292 0.42 11.07 5.74
CA LEU A 292 1.42 11.57 4.79
C LEU A 292 2.75 11.87 5.46
N ASN A 293 2.76 12.32 6.72
CA ASN A 293 3.99 12.48 7.51
C ASN A 293 4.70 11.16 7.78
N HIS A 294 3.95 10.10 8.10
CA HIS A 294 4.52 8.76 8.25
C HIS A 294 5.10 8.26 6.93
N LEU A 295 4.37 8.40 5.83
CA LEU A 295 4.82 7.97 4.53
C LEU A 295 6.08 8.72 4.07
N SER A 296 6.11 10.04 4.25
CA SER A 296 7.28 10.90 3.95
C SER A 296 8.53 10.44 4.70
N ARG A 297 8.40 10.13 6.00
CA ARG A 297 9.52 9.62 6.82
C ARG A 297 10.02 8.26 6.36
N ILE A 298 9.10 7.34 6.06
CA ILE A 298 9.45 6.00 5.57
C ILE A 298 10.25 6.15 4.28
N VAL A 299 9.66 6.78 3.26
CA VAL A 299 10.28 6.98 1.94
C VAL A 299 11.64 7.67 2.04
N GLY A 300 11.71 8.77 2.80
CA GLY A 300 12.94 9.53 2.99
C GLY A 300 14.04 8.79 3.75
N SER A 301 13.72 7.67 4.42
CA SER A 301 14.67 6.89 5.23
C SER A 301 15.15 5.58 4.58
N ILE A 302 14.52 5.16 3.47
CA ILE A 302 14.85 3.88 2.82
C ILE A 302 16.29 3.87 2.29
N VAL A 303 16.67 4.90 1.53
CA VAL A 303 17.98 4.95 0.86
C VAL A 303 19.09 5.48 1.77
N PRO A 304 18.90 6.55 2.56
CA PRO A 304 19.93 7.03 3.47
C PRO A 304 20.37 5.92 4.46
N GLY A 305 21.68 5.69 4.55
CA GLY A 305 22.26 4.60 5.34
C GLY A 305 22.29 3.23 4.65
N GLN A 306 21.60 3.05 3.52
CA GLN A 306 21.61 1.82 2.73
C GLN A 306 22.15 2.00 1.30
N ARG A 307 22.49 3.23 0.89
CA ARG A 307 22.94 3.58 -0.48
C ARG A 307 23.93 2.61 -1.12
N LYS A 308 24.98 2.20 -0.40
CA LYS A 308 25.97 1.25 -0.93
C LYS A 308 25.37 -0.10 -1.33
N LYS A 309 24.32 -0.54 -0.62
CA LYS A 309 23.59 -1.77 -0.94
C LYS A 309 22.76 -1.62 -2.22
N PHE A 310 22.11 -0.48 -2.41
CA PHE A 310 21.41 -0.15 -3.66
C PHE A 310 22.36 -0.13 -4.85
N GLN A 311 23.51 0.54 -4.68
CA GLN A 311 24.60 0.57 -5.68
C GLN A 311 25.07 -0.84 -6.06
N GLN A 312 25.34 -1.68 -5.07
CA GLN A 312 25.80 -3.04 -5.29
C GLN A 312 24.72 -3.91 -5.95
N ALA A 313 23.46 -3.75 -5.54
CA ALA A 313 22.32 -4.44 -6.15
C ALA A 313 22.17 -4.09 -7.63
N ALA A 314 22.19 -2.79 -7.97
CA ALA A 314 22.13 -2.32 -9.35
C ALA A 314 23.32 -2.81 -10.20
N GLN A 315 24.52 -2.82 -9.62
CA GLN A 315 25.72 -3.39 -10.28
C GLN A 315 25.53 -4.86 -10.60
N TRP A 316 25.05 -5.67 -9.65
CA TRP A 316 24.80 -7.09 -9.87
C TRP A 316 23.80 -7.35 -10.99
N ILE A 317 22.71 -6.58 -11.03
CA ILE A 317 21.70 -6.71 -12.09
C ILE A 317 22.28 -6.27 -13.45
N ALA A 318 23.01 -5.15 -13.50
CA ALA A 318 23.65 -4.68 -14.72
C ALA A 318 24.68 -5.69 -15.26
N GLU A 319 25.49 -6.29 -14.39
CA GLU A 319 26.43 -7.37 -14.73
C GLU A 319 25.74 -8.61 -15.30
N ALA A 320 24.64 -9.04 -14.66
CA ALA A 320 23.84 -10.17 -15.13
C ALA A 320 23.32 -9.91 -16.55
N ARG A 321 22.73 -8.73 -16.79
CA ARG A 321 22.25 -8.32 -18.11
C ARG A 321 23.35 -8.27 -19.16
N ARG A 322 24.51 -7.70 -18.84
CA ARG A 322 25.69 -7.67 -19.74
C ARG A 322 26.18 -9.07 -20.09
N SER A 323 26.13 -9.98 -19.13
CA SER A 323 26.59 -11.37 -19.26
C SER A 323 25.51 -12.33 -19.77
N ARG A 324 24.36 -11.80 -20.23
CA ARG A 324 23.18 -12.55 -20.71
C ARG A 324 22.66 -13.58 -19.68
N GLN A 325 22.85 -13.29 -18.40
CA GLN A 325 22.19 -13.99 -17.31
C GLN A 325 20.81 -13.38 -17.05
N THR A 326 19.98 -14.10 -16.32
CA THR A 326 18.62 -13.66 -15.99
C THR A 326 18.62 -12.91 -14.66
N ALA A 327 17.91 -11.79 -14.64
CA ALA A 327 17.52 -11.13 -13.40
C ALA A 327 16.03 -11.43 -13.17
N PHE A 328 15.69 -11.95 -12.00
CA PHE A 328 14.33 -12.25 -11.60
C PHE A 328 13.85 -11.20 -10.60
N ALA A 329 12.61 -10.74 -10.72
CA ALA A 329 11.95 -9.93 -9.71
C ALA A 329 10.83 -10.74 -9.07
N LEU A 330 10.90 -10.96 -7.76
CA LEU A 330 9.91 -11.70 -6.98
C LEU A 330 9.18 -10.71 -6.07
N LEU A 331 7.94 -10.40 -6.40
CA LEU A 331 7.17 -9.27 -5.85
C LEU A 331 5.89 -9.79 -5.18
N ILE A 332 5.77 -9.63 -3.86
CA ILE A 332 4.69 -10.30 -3.12
C ILE A 332 3.40 -9.47 -3.02
N HIS A 333 3.45 -8.14 -3.14
CA HIS A 333 2.30 -7.27 -2.91
C HIS A 333 2.29 -6.00 -3.78
N GLY A 334 1.13 -5.63 -4.34
CA GLY A 334 0.82 -4.27 -4.83
C GLY A 334 1.60 -3.75 -6.05
N LEU A 335 2.72 -4.39 -6.42
CA LEU A 335 3.57 -3.98 -7.52
C LEU A 335 3.58 -5.05 -8.62
N ALA A 336 2.94 -4.73 -9.75
CA ALA A 336 2.95 -5.51 -10.98
C ALA A 336 3.54 -4.64 -12.11
N PRO A 337 4.88 -4.60 -12.26
CA PRO A 337 5.53 -3.68 -13.19
C PRO A 337 5.35 -4.07 -14.66
N GLU A 338 4.99 -5.32 -14.93
CA GLU A 338 4.76 -5.80 -16.30
C GLU A 338 3.64 -5.03 -16.97
N GLY A 339 3.95 -4.39 -18.10
CA GLY A 339 3.00 -3.57 -18.84
C GLY A 339 2.75 -2.19 -18.23
N LEU A 340 3.37 -1.87 -17.07
CA LEU A 340 3.36 -0.51 -16.57
C LEU A 340 4.24 0.41 -17.43
N PRO A 341 3.80 1.66 -17.61
CA PRO A 341 4.58 2.68 -18.28
C PRO A 341 5.93 2.90 -17.58
N GLY A 342 7.02 2.92 -18.36
CA GLY A 342 8.37 3.13 -17.82
C GLY A 342 9.05 1.87 -17.29
N ASP A 343 8.47 0.67 -17.45
CA ASP A 343 9.20 -0.58 -17.26
C ASP A 343 10.21 -0.81 -18.42
N PRO A 344 11.53 -0.87 -18.14
CA PRO A 344 12.54 -1.15 -19.16
C PRO A 344 12.69 -2.64 -19.52
N GLY A 345 11.92 -3.55 -18.90
CA GLY A 345 12.02 -4.99 -19.17
C GLY A 345 13.32 -5.61 -18.66
N LEU A 346 13.77 -5.18 -17.47
CA LEU A 346 15.01 -5.69 -16.85
C LEU A 346 14.85 -7.11 -16.31
N PHE A 347 13.66 -7.45 -15.84
CA PHE A 347 13.41 -8.65 -15.05
C PHE A 347 12.47 -9.63 -15.75
N GLN A 348 12.64 -10.91 -15.44
CA GLN A 348 11.54 -11.87 -15.47
C GLN A 348 10.79 -11.76 -14.14
N VAL A 349 9.51 -11.39 -14.19
CA VAL A 349 8.74 -11.08 -12.97
C VAL A 349 7.93 -12.29 -12.51
N PHE A 350 7.94 -12.51 -11.20
CA PHE A 350 7.03 -13.38 -10.49
C PHE A 350 6.29 -12.53 -9.45
N SER A 351 5.03 -12.20 -9.71
CA SER A 351 4.21 -11.35 -8.84
C SER A 351 3.08 -12.11 -8.14
N GLU A 352 2.64 -11.56 -7.02
CA GLU A 352 1.51 -12.03 -6.19
C GLU A 352 1.59 -13.53 -5.87
N GLY A 353 0.48 -14.29 -5.82
CA GLY A 353 0.47 -15.73 -5.47
C GLY A 353 1.43 -16.65 -6.24
N ASN A 354 2.15 -16.15 -7.27
CA ASN A 354 3.25 -16.83 -7.95
C ASN A 354 4.65 -16.44 -7.44
N ALA A 355 4.77 -15.50 -6.50
CA ALA A 355 6.02 -15.12 -5.85
C ALA A 355 6.50 -16.19 -4.85
N TYR A 356 5.64 -17.14 -4.48
CA TYR A 356 6.04 -18.31 -3.70
C TYR A 356 6.94 -19.20 -4.54
N TYR A 357 8.06 -19.64 -3.99
CA TYR A 357 9.32 -19.90 -4.71
C TYR A 357 9.54 -21.26 -5.42
N PRO A 358 8.59 -22.22 -5.56
CA PRO A 358 8.91 -23.50 -6.22
C PRO A 358 9.43 -23.37 -7.65
N GLN A 359 9.05 -22.31 -8.39
CA GLN A 359 9.55 -22.07 -9.74
C GLN A 359 11.05 -21.73 -9.78
N MET A 360 11.59 -21.15 -8.71
CA MET A 360 13.00 -20.75 -8.67
C MET A 360 13.94 -21.96 -8.67
N ASP A 361 13.50 -23.10 -8.12
CA ASP A 361 14.26 -24.36 -8.10
C ASP A 361 14.67 -24.83 -9.49
N LYS A 362 13.85 -24.52 -10.50
CA LYS A 362 14.09 -24.90 -11.90
C LYS A 362 14.63 -23.75 -12.74
N ALA A 363 14.33 -22.52 -12.36
CA ALA A 363 14.65 -21.33 -13.16
C ALA A 363 16.05 -20.77 -12.89
N CYS A 364 16.47 -20.72 -11.64
CA CYS A 364 17.69 -20.01 -11.24
C CYS A 364 18.96 -20.81 -11.57
N LYS A 365 19.96 -20.12 -12.13
CA LYS A 365 21.27 -20.68 -12.51
C LYS A 365 22.41 -19.87 -11.89
N LYS A 366 23.62 -20.39 -12.02
CA LYS A 366 24.84 -19.73 -11.57
C LYS A 366 24.97 -18.34 -12.19
N ASN A 367 25.24 -17.34 -11.36
CA ASN A 367 25.36 -15.92 -11.72
C ASN A 367 24.05 -15.22 -12.15
N ASP A 368 22.89 -15.88 -12.09
CA ASP A 368 21.61 -15.17 -12.14
C ASP A 368 21.44 -14.30 -10.89
N VAL A 369 20.53 -13.32 -10.96
CA VAL A 369 20.21 -12.43 -9.83
C VAL A 369 18.75 -12.60 -9.46
N ALA A 370 18.48 -12.97 -8.22
CA ALA A 370 17.13 -12.96 -7.65
C ALA A 370 16.93 -11.69 -6.82
N PHE A 371 16.04 -10.81 -7.29
CA PHE A 371 15.62 -9.62 -6.58
C PHE A 371 14.26 -9.86 -5.94
N PHE A 372 14.25 -10.05 -4.63
CA PHE A 372 13.06 -10.28 -3.84
C PHE A 372 12.63 -9.00 -3.13
N VAL A 373 11.41 -8.55 -3.42
CA VAL A 373 10.72 -7.49 -2.69
C VAL A 373 9.62 -8.15 -1.88
N GLY A 374 9.89 -8.30 -0.59
CA GLY A 374 9.13 -9.07 0.38
C GLY A 374 8.48 -8.23 1.47
N TYR A 375 7.87 -8.92 2.43
CA TYR A 375 7.10 -8.26 3.50
C TYR A 375 7.98 -8.11 4.74
N ASN A 376 7.81 -9.01 5.72
CA ASN A 376 8.41 -8.88 7.02
C ASN A 376 9.06 -10.17 7.55
N TRP A 377 9.43 -11.07 6.66
CA TRP A 377 10.11 -12.32 6.99
C TRP A 377 11.28 -12.59 6.08
N TYR A 378 12.24 -13.36 6.61
CA TYR A 378 13.36 -13.89 5.84
C TYR A 378 12.89 -15.08 4.98
N PRO A 379 13.05 -15.04 3.65
CA PRO A 379 12.56 -16.09 2.77
C PRO A 379 13.56 -17.26 2.68
N THR A 380 13.66 -18.08 3.72
CA THR A 380 14.67 -19.16 3.83
C THR A 380 14.71 -20.06 2.57
N ALA A 381 13.55 -20.56 2.12
CA ALA A 381 13.48 -21.45 0.96
C ALA A 381 14.03 -20.79 -0.31
N LEU A 382 13.63 -19.55 -0.60
CA LEU A 382 14.19 -18.80 -1.74
C LEU A 382 15.71 -18.64 -1.60
N ALA A 383 16.16 -18.21 -0.43
CA ALA A 383 17.55 -17.87 -0.19
C ALA A 383 18.47 -19.10 -0.35
N ASP A 384 18.01 -20.27 0.09
CA ASP A 384 18.70 -21.54 -0.05
C ASP A 384 18.69 -22.02 -1.51
N THR A 385 17.55 -21.90 -2.22
CA THR A 385 17.43 -22.23 -3.64
C THR A 385 18.42 -21.42 -4.49
N VAL A 386 18.48 -20.10 -4.29
CA VAL A 386 19.39 -19.22 -5.05
C VAL A 386 20.85 -19.50 -4.69
N ALA A 387 21.16 -19.72 -3.42
CA ALA A 387 22.51 -20.07 -2.98
C ALA A 387 22.98 -21.40 -3.59
N LYS A 388 22.14 -22.44 -3.60
CA LYS A 388 22.43 -23.74 -4.21
C LYS A 388 22.69 -23.63 -5.72
N ALA A 389 21.99 -22.73 -6.40
CA ALA A 389 22.22 -22.45 -7.82
C ALA A 389 23.51 -21.67 -8.09
N GLY A 390 24.13 -21.06 -7.06
CA GLY A 390 25.26 -20.14 -7.20
C GLY A 390 24.83 -18.78 -7.80
N GLY A 391 23.58 -18.38 -7.56
CA GLY A 391 23.06 -17.07 -7.93
C GLY A 391 23.33 -16.00 -6.87
N LYS A 392 23.13 -14.75 -7.25
CA LYS A 392 23.14 -13.59 -6.34
C LYS A 392 21.72 -13.27 -5.89
N GLN A 393 21.57 -12.79 -4.66
CA GLN A 393 20.26 -12.50 -4.06
C GLN A 393 20.23 -11.13 -3.41
N ILE A 394 19.23 -10.34 -3.79
CA ILE A 394 18.89 -9.05 -3.21
C ILE A 394 17.57 -9.27 -2.48
N LEU A 395 17.60 -9.30 -1.15
CA LEU A 395 16.45 -9.59 -0.32
C LEU A 395 16.00 -8.31 0.40
N CYS A 396 14.81 -7.83 0.04
CA CYS A 396 14.24 -6.61 0.58
C CYS A 396 13.01 -6.94 1.42
N PHE A 397 13.04 -6.61 2.71
CA PHE A 397 11.93 -6.81 3.64
C PHE A 397 12.15 -5.94 4.89
N THR A 398 11.16 -5.81 5.76
CA THR A 398 11.32 -5.14 7.07
C THR A 398 11.22 -6.14 8.21
N LEU A 399 12.23 -6.18 9.08
CA LEU A 399 12.16 -7.01 10.27
C LEU A 399 11.15 -6.46 11.27
N VAL A 400 10.29 -7.33 11.80
CA VAL A 400 9.40 -7.01 12.92
C VAL A 400 10.25 -6.93 14.18
N GLN A 401 10.18 -5.82 14.93
CA GLN A 401 10.99 -5.64 16.14
C GLN A 401 10.38 -6.31 17.36
N ASP A 402 9.05 -6.34 17.46
CA ASP A 402 8.34 -7.01 18.55
C ASP A 402 7.73 -8.33 18.05
N GLN A 403 8.09 -9.44 18.69
CA GLN A 403 7.37 -10.70 18.48
C GLN A 403 5.91 -10.51 18.88
N PRO A 404 4.93 -10.92 18.04
CA PRO A 404 3.61 -11.20 18.58
C PRO A 404 3.77 -12.30 19.66
N PRO A 405 3.05 -12.21 20.79
CA PRO A 405 3.24 -13.08 21.96
C PRO A 405 3.12 -14.58 21.63
N THR A 406 2.46 -14.93 20.54
CA THR A 406 2.55 -16.24 19.89
C THR A 406 2.75 -16.06 18.38
N PRO A 407 3.72 -16.75 17.73
CA PRO A 407 3.86 -16.71 16.27
C PRO A 407 2.56 -17.17 15.61
N ALA A 408 2.06 -16.43 14.62
CA ALA A 408 0.95 -16.92 13.80
C ALA A 408 1.41 -18.20 13.08
N ILE A 409 0.77 -19.33 13.35
CA ILE A 409 0.94 -20.56 12.58
C ILE A 409 0.16 -20.37 11.28
N TYR A 410 0.77 -19.72 10.29
CA TYR A 410 0.22 -19.72 8.94
C TYR A 410 0.58 -21.04 8.26
N GLY A 411 -0.41 -21.74 7.73
CA GLY A 411 -0.26 -23.04 7.06
C GLY A 411 0.67 -23.06 5.84
N GLU A 412 1.18 -21.90 5.42
CA GLU A 412 2.10 -21.74 4.27
C GLU A 412 3.46 -21.15 4.65
N VAL A 413 3.57 -20.54 5.84
CA VAL A 413 4.80 -19.97 6.39
C VAL A 413 4.95 -20.55 7.79
N GLY A 414 5.43 -21.81 7.85
CA GLY A 414 5.72 -22.48 9.12
C GLY A 414 6.58 -21.62 10.04
N GLU A 415 6.58 -21.93 11.36
CA GLU A 415 7.23 -21.16 12.44
C GLU A 415 8.22 -20.11 11.93
N LEU A 416 7.75 -18.87 11.78
CA LEU A 416 8.60 -17.79 11.30
C LEU A 416 9.69 -17.57 12.35
N LYS A 417 10.91 -18.06 12.07
CA LYS A 417 12.08 -17.70 12.86
C LYS A 417 12.18 -16.18 12.85
N HIS A 418 11.96 -15.60 14.02
CA HIS A 418 11.86 -14.16 14.17
C HIS A 418 13.25 -13.58 14.38
N TYR A 419 13.73 -12.86 13.36
CA TYR A 419 14.95 -12.09 13.43
C TYR A 419 14.58 -10.66 13.81
N THR A 420 15.28 -10.09 14.79
CA THR A 420 15.04 -8.70 15.22
C THR A 420 16.07 -7.73 14.63
N SER A 421 17.16 -8.27 14.07
CA SER A 421 18.15 -7.48 13.34
C SER A 421 18.71 -8.18 12.10
N PHE A 422 19.11 -7.39 11.09
CA PHE A 422 19.69 -7.94 9.85
C PHE A 422 21.05 -8.63 10.08
N ALA A 423 21.71 -8.37 11.21
CA ALA A 423 22.96 -9.01 11.59
C ALA A 423 22.77 -10.47 12.04
N GLU A 424 21.56 -10.84 12.48
CA GLU A 424 21.22 -12.21 12.90
C GLU A 424 20.89 -13.13 11.72
N LEU A 425 20.64 -12.56 10.54
CA LEU A 425 20.31 -13.30 9.34
C LEU A 425 21.55 -14.04 8.81
N PRO A 426 21.40 -15.14 8.08
CA PRO A 426 22.55 -15.82 7.48
C PRO A 426 23.27 -14.90 6.48
N GLN A 427 24.59 -14.76 6.58
CA GLN A 427 25.37 -13.88 5.71
C GLN A 427 26.03 -14.68 4.58
N ASP A 428 26.17 -14.07 3.40
CA ASP A 428 26.82 -14.64 2.21
C ASP A 428 27.32 -13.50 1.31
N ASP A 429 28.47 -13.66 0.65
CA ASP A 429 29.03 -12.64 -0.26
C ASP A 429 28.13 -12.35 -1.47
N ASN A 430 27.27 -13.31 -1.83
CA ASN A 430 26.26 -13.19 -2.89
C ASN A 430 24.90 -12.75 -2.35
N ARG A 431 24.84 -12.15 -1.15
CA ARG A 431 23.60 -11.70 -0.54
C ARG A 431 23.63 -10.25 -0.07
N ILE A 432 22.60 -9.50 -0.46
CA ILE A 432 22.33 -8.14 0.01
C ILE A 432 20.99 -8.14 0.73
N TYR A 433 20.95 -7.46 1.88
CA TYR A 433 19.73 -7.19 2.62
C TYR A 433 19.37 -5.71 2.59
N ILE A 434 18.20 -5.35 2.08
CA ILE A 434 17.69 -3.98 2.10
C ILE A 434 16.47 -3.92 3.03
N ASP A 435 16.55 -3.06 4.03
CA ASP A 435 15.41 -2.78 4.90
C ASP A 435 14.42 -1.87 4.18
N LEU A 436 13.18 -2.32 4.02
CA LEU A 436 12.11 -1.52 3.40
C LEU A 436 11.62 -0.39 4.31
N LYS A 437 11.96 -0.40 5.61
CA LYS A 437 11.56 0.60 6.61
C LYS A 437 10.05 0.84 6.76
N PHE A 438 9.19 0.00 6.19
CA PHE A 438 7.75 0.19 6.34
C PHE A 438 7.31 -0.12 7.77
N ALA A 439 6.11 0.32 8.14
CA ALA A 439 5.68 0.21 9.52
C ALA A 439 5.41 -1.23 9.95
N GLN A 440 5.72 -1.52 11.21
CA GLN A 440 5.45 -2.82 11.79
C GLN A 440 3.97 -3.20 11.61
N TYR A 441 3.75 -4.44 11.18
CA TYR A 441 2.44 -4.97 10.83
C TYR A 441 1.70 -4.23 9.69
N ASN A 442 2.42 -3.45 8.88
CA ASN A 442 1.92 -2.81 7.67
C ASN A 442 0.78 -1.81 7.89
N ALA A 443 0.72 -1.11 9.02
CA ALA A 443 -0.18 0.02 9.18
C ALA A 443 0.40 1.06 10.14
N VAL A 444 0.21 2.35 9.84
CA VAL A 444 0.85 3.47 10.58
C VAL A 444 -0.10 4.35 11.37
N LEU A 445 -1.33 4.51 10.89
CA LEU A 445 -2.21 5.56 11.37
C LEU A 445 -2.91 5.11 12.65
N LYS A 446 -2.55 5.72 13.78
CA LYS A 446 -3.26 5.53 15.04
C LYS A 446 -4.58 6.29 15.01
N ILE A 447 -5.69 5.55 15.17
CA ILE A 447 -7.03 6.12 15.30
C ILE A 447 -7.34 6.27 16.81
N PRO A 448 -7.75 7.46 17.29
CA PRO A 448 -8.10 7.66 18.70
C PRO A 448 -9.16 6.67 19.18
N GLY A 449 -8.90 6.00 20.31
CA GLY A 449 -9.81 5.02 20.91
C GLY A 449 -9.89 3.67 20.19
N TYR A 450 -9.03 3.44 19.19
CA TYR A 450 -9.05 2.21 18.38
C TYR A 450 -7.79 1.36 18.62
N PRO A 451 -7.92 0.03 18.73
CA PRO A 451 -6.82 -0.82 19.18
C PRO A 451 -5.78 -1.16 18.10
N VAL A 452 -6.10 -0.93 16.82
CA VAL A 452 -5.25 -1.33 15.69
C VAL A 452 -4.94 -0.12 14.80
N PRO A 453 -3.72 -0.01 14.24
CA PRO A 453 -3.41 1.03 13.28
C PRO A 453 -4.12 0.78 11.95
N ALA A 454 -4.35 1.86 11.20
CA ALA A 454 -4.91 1.84 9.86
C ALA A 454 -3.89 2.32 8.81
N LEU A 455 -4.24 2.11 7.54
CA LEU A 455 -3.56 2.54 6.33
C LEU A 455 -2.16 1.95 6.13
N GLU A 456 -2.01 1.26 5.02
CA GLU A 456 -0.81 0.49 4.70
C GLU A 456 0.39 1.36 4.30
N THR A 457 1.59 0.79 4.39
CA THR A 457 2.82 1.49 3.95
C THR A 457 3.79 0.62 3.16
N SER A 458 3.57 -0.70 3.15
CA SER A 458 4.39 -1.68 2.44
C SER A 458 4.45 -1.41 0.95
N ALA A 459 3.32 -1.20 0.27
CA ALA A 459 3.32 -1.14 -1.20
C ALA A 459 4.13 0.07 -1.70
N PHE A 460 4.15 1.16 -0.93
CA PHE A 460 4.99 2.32 -1.23
C PHE A 460 6.48 2.06 -1.03
N ALA A 461 6.85 1.37 0.06
CA ALA A 461 8.24 1.04 0.31
C ALA A 461 8.77 0.05 -0.75
N GLU A 462 7.95 -0.92 -1.12
CA GLU A 462 8.21 -1.90 -2.17
C GLU A 462 8.42 -1.21 -3.53
N ASP A 463 7.52 -0.30 -3.93
CA ASP A 463 7.65 0.52 -5.13
C ASP A 463 8.94 1.33 -5.15
N VAL A 464 9.25 2.01 -4.04
CA VAL A 464 10.45 2.86 -3.94
C VAL A 464 11.70 2.04 -4.13
N VAL A 465 11.80 0.87 -3.49
CA VAL A 465 12.98 0.01 -3.64
C VAL A 465 13.09 -0.57 -5.05
N TYR A 466 11.98 -1.05 -5.62
CA TYR A 466 11.98 -1.60 -6.97
C TYR A 466 12.41 -0.57 -8.01
N TRP A 467 11.74 0.58 -8.05
CA TRP A 467 12.00 1.60 -9.06
C TRP A 467 13.33 2.32 -8.85
N HIS A 468 13.82 2.42 -7.61
CA HIS A 468 15.18 2.92 -7.34
C HIS A 468 16.23 2.00 -7.97
N ILE A 469 16.15 0.69 -7.70
CA ILE A 469 17.08 -0.30 -8.24
C ILE A 469 16.99 -0.38 -9.77
N VAL A 470 15.78 -0.30 -10.34
CA VAL A 470 15.58 -0.20 -11.80
C VAL A 470 16.34 1.00 -12.36
N ALA A 471 16.15 2.19 -11.77
CA ALA A 471 16.75 3.41 -12.28
C ALA A 471 18.29 3.39 -12.23
N ASP A 472 18.87 2.99 -11.09
CA ASP A 472 20.31 2.86 -10.95
C ASP A 472 20.89 1.83 -11.93
N THR A 473 20.19 0.71 -12.15
CA THR A 473 20.61 -0.31 -13.12
C THR A 473 20.63 0.26 -14.54
N ILE A 474 19.59 1.00 -14.93
CA ILE A 474 19.51 1.60 -16.26
C ILE A 474 20.59 2.66 -16.47
N GLU A 475 20.90 3.47 -15.45
CA GLU A 475 22.02 4.41 -15.50
C GLU A 475 23.34 3.70 -15.80
N LEU A 476 23.63 2.61 -15.11
CA LEU A 476 24.84 1.80 -15.35
C LEU A 476 24.88 1.19 -16.76
N LEU A 477 23.74 0.77 -17.30
CA LEU A 477 23.65 0.20 -18.64
C LEU A 477 23.76 1.27 -19.74
N ALA A 478 23.31 2.50 -19.48
CA ALA A 478 23.36 3.60 -20.43
C ALA A 478 24.77 4.20 -20.60
N GLN A 479 25.56 4.27 -19.53
CA GLN A 479 26.90 4.86 -19.54
C GLN A 479 27.90 4.14 -20.47
N GLN A 480 27.70 2.85 -20.76
CA GLN A 480 28.60 2.06 -21.63
C GLN A 480 28.28 2.14 -23.13
N LYS A 481 27.21 2.83 -23.53
CA LYS A 481 26.89 3.07 -24.96
C LYS A 481 27.63 4.28 -25.54
N ARG A 482 28.44 4.96 -24.74
CA ARG A 482 29.37 6.02 -25.14
C ARG A 482 30.77 5.44 -25.22
#